data_AF-A0A1F8B254-F1
#
_entry.id   AF-A0A1F8B254-F1
#
_cell.length_a   1.000
_cell.length_b   1.000
_cell.length_c   1.000
_cell.angle_alpha   90.00
_cell.angle_beta   90.00
_cell.angle_gamma   90.00
#
_symmetry.space_group_name_H-M   'P 1'
#
loop_
_entity.id
_entity.type
_entity.pdbx_description
1 polymer ?
#
loop_
_entity_poly.entity_id
_entity_poly.type
_entity_poly.pdbx_seq_one_letter_code
_entity_poly.pdbx_strand_id
1 'polypeptide(L)'
;MNSKLKLLNWKLEILVSRINNMPLTKSAKRAERGSKRKEIVNKLIKNKLEISIRFAKKVKTRASVLEAISMADKAAKKKVIKANKASRIKSSLTKLLPKEREAVKKSAKPAKKTKPSKAAKTSKKKK
;
A
#
# COMPACT_ATOMS: atom_id res chain seq x y z
N MET A 1 -1.64 -52.46 -23.60
CA MET A 1 -2.54 -51.41 -23.05
C MET A 1 -2.91 -50.45 -24.17
N ASN A 2 -4.21 -50.31 -24.43
CA ASN A 2 -4.77 -49.69 -25.64
C ASN A 2 -4.36 -48.22 -25.75
N SER A 3 -3.53 -47.87 -26.74
CA SER A 3 -3.02 -46.50 -26.96
C SER A 3 -4.14 -45.47 -27.09
N LYS A 4 -5.30 -45.89 -27.62
CA LYS A 4 -6.55 -45.11 -27.66
C LYS A 4 -7.05 -44.69 -26.27
N LEU A 5 -7.04 -45.59 -25.29
CA LEU A 5 -7.44 -45.29 -23.91
C LEU A 5 -6.48 -44.28 -23.25
N LYS A 6 -5.18 -44.40 -23.55
CA LYS A 6 -4.16 -43.46 -23.06
C LYS A 6 -4.36 -42.05 -23.63
N LEU A 7 -4.71 -41.96 -24.92
CA LEU A 7 -5.01 -40.70 -25.62
C LEU A 7 -6.31 -40.05 -25.12
N LEU A 8 -7.35 -40.85 -24.87
CA LEU A 8 -8.61 -40.40 -24.27
C LEU A 8 -8.40 -39.87 -22.85
N ASN A 9 -7.63 -40.58 -22.02
CA ASN A 9 -7.35 -40.16 -20.65
C ASN A 9 -6.54 -38.85 -20.60
N TRP A 10 -5.54 -38.72 -21.47
CA TRP A 10 -4.76 -37.48 -21.63
C TRP A 10 -5.65 -36.31 -22.09
N LYS A 11 -6.58 -36.55 -23.00
CA LYS A 11 -7.52 -35.53 -23.49
C LYS A 11 -8.50 -35.09 -22.40
N LEU A 12 -8.95 -36.02 -21.55
CA LEU A 12 -9.78 -35.74 -20.38
C LEU A 12 -9.03 -34.95 -19.31
N GLU A 13 -7.78 -35.30 -19.00
CA GLU A 13 -6.94 -34.55 -18.07
C GLU A 13 -6.71 -33.10 -18.52
N ILE A 14 -6.45 -32.87 -19.82
CA ILE A 14 -6.34 -31.52 -20.38
C ILE A 14 -7.65 -30.74 -20.23
N LEU A 15 -8.79 -31.40 -20.42
CA LEU A 15 -10.12 -30.78 -20.36
C LEU A 15 -10.50 -30.44 -18.92
N VAL A 16 -10.22 -31.33 -17.97
CA VAL A 16 -10.39 -31.11 -16.53
C VAL A 16 -9.46 -29.99 -16.03
N SER A 17 -8.20 -29.98 -16.47
CA SER A 17 -7.24 -28.91 -16.16
C SER A 17 -7.70 -27.56 -16.71
N ARG A 18 -8.29 -27.54 -17.92
CA ARG A 18 -8.88 -26.34 -18.53
C ARG A 18 -10.13 -25.86 -17.80
N ILE A 19 -10.95 -26.77 -17.26
CA ILE A 19 -12.14 -26.45 -16.45
C ILE A 19 -11.73 -25.83 -15.11
N ASN A 20 -10.68 -26.34 -14.47
CA ASN A 20 -10.23 -25.86 -13.17
C ASN A 20 -9.53 -24.49 -13.21
N ASN A 21 -8.96 -24.10 -14.35
CA ASN A 21 -8.19 -22.85 -14.48
C ASN A 21 -8.93 -21.69 -15.20
N MET A 22 -10.14 -21.89 -15.72
CA MET A 22 -10.84 -20.87 -16.51
C MET A 22 -12.08 -20.35 -15.77
N PRO A 23 -12.31 -19.03 -15.67
CA PRO A 23 -13.52 -18.50 -15.05
C PRO A 23 -14.75 -18.88 -15.88
N LEU A 24 -15.55 -19.82 -15.36
CA LEU A 24 -16.72 -20.36 -16.03
C LEU A 24 -17.90 -19.38 -15.98
N THR A 25 -18.11 -18.75 -14.83
CA THR A 25 -19.23 -17.81 -14.61
C THR A 25 -18.91 -16.39 -15.09
N LYS A 26 -19.95 -15.64 -15.47
CA LYS A 26 -19.82 -14.23 -15.90
C LYS A 26 -19.14 -13.36 -14.83
N SER A 27 -19.42 -13.62 -13.54
CA SER A 27 -18.80 -12.94 -12.40
C SER A 27 -17.31 -13.22 -12.29
N ALA A 28 -16.90 -14.47 -12.46
CA ALA A 28 -15.49 -14.86 -12.45
C ALA A 28 -14.70 -14.20 -13.60
N LYS A 29 -15.26 -14.17 -14.83
CA LYS A 29 -14.64 -13.49 -15.98
C LYS A 29 -14.48 -11.99 -15.75
N ARG A 30 -15.46 -11.36 -15.09
CA ARG A 30 -15.39 -9.93 -14.72
C ARG A 30 -14.34 -9.68 -13.63
N ALA A 31 -14.26 -10.55 -12.62
CA ALA A 31 -13.27 -10.47 -11.56
C ALA A 31 -11.85 -10.60 -12.12
N GLU A 32 -11.61 -11.54 -13.05
CA GLU A 32 -10.33 -11.73 -13.72
C GLU A 32 -9.90 -10.46 -14.48
N ARG A 33 -10.78 -9.90 -15.31
CA ARG A 33 -10.50 -8.64 -16.03
C ARG A 33 -10.20 -7.49 -15.07
N GLY A 34 -10.95 -7.38 -13.97
CA GLY A 34 -10.71 -6.38 -12.92
C GLY A 34 -9.37 -6.59 -12.21
N SER A 35 -8.99 -7.84 -11.95
CA SER A 35 -7.71 -8.21 -11.34
C SER A 35 -6.55 -7.82 -12.23
N LYS A 36 -6.56 -8.21 -13.51
CA LYS A 36 -5.52 -7.90 -14.50
C LYS A 36 -5.26 -6.39 -14.61
N ARG A 37 -6.32 -5.59 -14.68
CA ARG A 37 -6.20 -4.11 -14.72
C ARG A 37 -5.54 -3.55 -13.46
N LYS A 38 -5.95 -4.02 -12.28
CA LYS A 38 -5.37 -3.60 -10.99
C LYS A 38 -3.91 -4.06 -10.86
N GLU A 39 -3.60 -5.26 -11.34
CA GLU A 39 -2.26 -5.82 -11.31
C GLU A 39 -1.26 -4.94 -12.07
N ILE A 40 -1.60 -4.53 -13.29
CA ILE A 40 -0.74 -3.67 -14.11
C ILE A 40 -0.41 -2.37 -13.36
N VAL A 41 -1.43 -1.66 -12.85
CA VAL A 41 -1.24 -0.41 -12.11
C VAL A 41 -0.45 -0.63 -10.82
N ASN A 42 -0.76 -1.69 -10.07
CA ASN A 42 -0.06 -2.02 -8.83
C ASN A 42 1.41 -2.36 -9.09
N LYS A 43 1.72 -3.06 -10.18
CA LYS A 43 3.08 -3.40 -10.60
C LYS A 43 3.88 -2.14 -10.90
N LEU A 44 3.31 -1.19 -11.64
CA LEU A 44 3.95 0.11 -11.90
C LEU A 44 4.30 0.86 -10.61
N ILE A 45 3.36 0.92 -9.66
CA ILE A 45 3.58 1.61 -8.38
C ILE A 45 4.63 0.88 -7.52
N LYS A 46 4.59 -0.46 -7.48
CA LYS A 46 5.58 -1.28 -6.77
C LYS A 46 6.98 -1.07 -7.34
N ASN A 47 7.12 -1.10 -8.67
CA ASN A 47 8.41 -0.92 -9.33
C ASN A 47 8.99 0.47 -9.05
N LYS A 48 8.18 1.53 -9.16
CA LYS A 48 8.62 2.90 -8.84
C LYS A 48 9.07 3.01 -7.38
N LEU A 49 8.28 2.46 -6.46
CA LEU A 49 8.63 2.42 -5.03
C LEU A 49 9.95 1.68 -4.79
N GLU A 50 10.15 0.53 -5.43
CA GLU A 50 11.36 -0.27 -5.32
C GLU A 50 12.60 0.50 -5.81
N ILE A 51 12.49 1.14 -6.99
CA ILE A 51 13.57 1.94 -7.57
C ILE A 51 13.96 3.08 -6.64
N SER A 52 12.98 3.86 -6.14
CA SER A 52 13.25 4.96 -5.22
C SER A 52 13.90 4.47 -3.92
N ILE A 53 13.46 3.34 -3.36
CA ILE A 53 14.06 2.75 -2.16
C ILE A 53 15.50 2.29 -2.43
N ARG A 54 15.75 1.61 -3.56
CA ARG A 54 17.09 1.18 -3.96
C ARG A 54 18.03 2.37 -4.13
N PHE A 55 17.55 3.43 -4.77
CA PHE A 55 18.31 4.65 -4.99
C PHE A 55 18.64 5.36 -3.66
N ALA A 56 17.65 5.56 -2.79
CA ALA A 56 17.85 6.17 -1.48
C ALA A 56 18.85 5.40 -0.60
N LYS A 57 18.85 4.05 -0.66
CA LYS A 57 19.82 3.22 0.05
C LYS A 57 21.25 3.36 -0.46
N LYS A 58 21.43 3.57 -1.77
CA LYS A 58 22.75 3.73 -2.39
C LYS A 58 23.32 5.13 -2.12
N VAL A 59 22.54 6.17 -2.41
CA VAL A 59 23.02 7.56 -2.43
C VAL A 59 22.96 8.23 -1.05
N LYS A 60 22.01 7.83 -0.19
CA LYS A 60 21.84 8.32 1.20
C LYS A 60 21.75 9.85 1.34
N THR A 61 21.31 10.55 0.29
CA THR A 61 21.06 12.01 0.34
C THR A 61 19.67 12.32 0.90
N ARG A 62 19.51 13.50 1.51
CA ARG A 62 18.20 13.93 2.04
C ARG A 62 17.11 13.96 0.97
N ALA A 63 17.44 14.48 -0.21
CA ALA A 63 16.49 14.57 -1.32
C ALA A 63 15.97 13.20 -1.78
N SER A 64 16.87 12.22 -1.98
CA SER A 64 16.50 10.87 -2.39
C SER A 64 15.66 10.13 -1.34
N VAL A 65 15.96 10.35 -0.06
CA VAL A 65 15.18 9.80 1.06
C VAL A 65 13.77 10.40 1.10
N LEU A 66 13.64 11.72 0.95
CA LEU A 66 12.33 12.40 0.93
C LEU A 66 11.46 11.93 -0.24
N GLU A 67 12.06 11.75 -1.42
CA GLU A 67 11.37 11.23 -2.60
C GLU A 67 10.84 9.80 -2.34
N ALA A 68 11.69 8.92 -1.79
CA ALA A 68 11.30 7.55 -1.45
C ALA A 68 10.18 7.51 -0.39
N ILE A 69 10.21 8.41 0.60
CA ILE A 69 9.16 8.57 1.62
C ILE A 69 7.83 9.01 0.97
N SER A 70 7.87 10.01 0.10
CA SER A 70 6.70 10.50 -0.64
C SER A 70 6.09 9.39 -1.50
N MET A 71 6.91 8.60 -2.17
CA MET A 71 6.47 7.45 -2.97
C MET A 71 5.84 6.36 -2.11
N ALA A 72 6.38 6.07 -0.93
CA ALA A 72 5.79 5.12 0.01
C ALA A 72 4.39 5.57 0.47
N ASP A 73 4.22 6.85 0.78
CA ASP A 73 2.93 7.39 1.20
C ASP A 73 1.91 7.42 0.05
N LYS A 74 2.34 7.74 -1.18
CA LYS A 74 1.49 7.62 -2.38
C LYS A 74 1.03 6.18 -2.59
N ALA A 75 1.93 5.20 -2.44
CA ALA A 75 1.59 3.78 -2.57
C ALA A 75 0.60 3.31 -1.49
N ALA A 76 0.69 3.85 -0.27
CA ALA A 76 -0.27 3.58 0.80
C ALA A 76 -1.65 4.19 0.51
N LYS A 77 -1.70 5.45 0.06
CA LYS A 77 -2.96 6.12 -0.35
C LYS A 77 -3.67 5.37 -1.48
N LYS A 78 -2.90 4.82 -2.43
CA LYS A 78 -3.41 3.99 -3.54
C LYS A 78 -3.70 2.53 -3.13
N LYS A 79 -3.58 2.18 -1.85
CA LYS A 79 -3.84 0.84 -1.29
C LYS A 79 -2.99 -0.28 -1.91
N VAL A 80 -1.84 0.06 -2.51
CA VAL A 80 -0.89 -0.93 -3.06
C VAL A 80 -0.09 -1.59 -1.93
N ILE A 81 0.19 -0.83 -0.87
CA ILE A 81 0.79 -1.31 0.38
C ILE A 81 -0.09 -0.92 1.57
N LYS A 82 -0.07 -1.72 2.64
CA LYS A 82 -0.75 -1.39 3.91
C LYS A 82 -0.07 -0.20 4.58
N ALA A 83 -0.83 0.61 5.33
CA ALA A 83 -0.33 1.79 6.04
C ALA A 83 0.85 1.44 6.99
N ASN A 84 0.75 0.32 7.72
CA ASN A 84 1.83 -0.14 8.59
C ASN A 84 3.10 -0.50 7.82
N LYS A 85 2.98 -1.05 6.60
CA LYS A 85 4.13 -1.32 5.74
C LYS A 85 4.80 -0.02 5.29
N ALA A 86 4.02 1.00 4.92
CA ALA A 86 4.55 2.32 4.60
C ALA A 86 5.25 2.95 5.81
N SER A 87 4.67 2.88 7.01
CA SER A 87 5.29 3.35 8.26
C SER A 87 6.65 2.68 8.52
N ARG A 88 6.73 1.34 8.37
CA ARG A 88 7.98 0.59 8.49
C ARG A 88 9.03 1.00 7.46
N ILE A 89 8.62 1.27 6.23
CA ILE A 89 9.53 1.76 5.18
C ILE A 89 10.06 3.14 5.57
N LYS A 90 9.19 4.08 5.98
CA LYS A 90 9.60 5.41 6.42
C LYS A 90 10.60 5.36 7.58
N SER A 91 10.32 4.58 8.62
CA SER A 91 11.22 4.43 9.76
C SER A 91 12.56 3.80 9.40
N SER A 92 12.59 2.92 8.40
CA SER A 92 13.84 2.36 7.87
C SER A 92 14.68 3.40 7.12
N LEU A 93 14.03 4.27 6.33
CA LEU A 93 14.69 5.28 5.50
C LEU A 93 15.22 6.45 6.33
N THR A 94 14.50 6.88 7.37
CA THR A 94 14.95 7.95 8.26
C THR A 94 16.22 7.59 9.03
N LYS A 95 16.43 6.30 9.31
CA LYS A 95 17.64 5.80 9.99
C LYS A 95 18.89 5.84 9.11
N LEU A 96 18.74 6.01 7.79
CA LEU A 96 19.87 6.09 6.86
C LEU A 96 20.56 7.45 6.91
N LEU A 97 19.85 8.49 7.34
CA LEU A 97 20.40 9.81 7.51
C LEU A 97 21.08 9.90 8.89
N PRO A 98 22.23 10.59 8.99
CA PRO A 98 22.84 10.84 10.28
C PRO A 98 21.84 11.58 11.16
N LYS A 99 21.72 11.13 12.41
CA LYS A 99 20.88 11.79 13.41
C LYS A 99 21.52 13.15 13.65
N GLU A 100 20.97 14.20 13.04
CA GLU A 100 21.23 15.57 13.49
C GLU A 100 20.87 15.55 14.97
N ARG A 101 21.89 15.66 15.83
CA ARG A 101 21.68 15.78 17.26
C ARG A 101 20.75 16.97 17.42
N GLU A 102 19.67 16.77 18.18
CA GLU A 102 18.71 17.81 18.52
C GLU A 102 19.41 18.89 19.36
N ALA A 103 20.24 19.70 18.72
CA ALA A 103 20.44 21.06 19.14
C ALA A 103 19.17 21.77 18.68
N VAL A 104 18.38 22.23 19.65
CA VAL A 104 17.32 23.24 19.50
C VAL A 104 15.91 22.69 19.20
N LYS A 105 15.20 22.22 20.24
CA LYS A 105 13.98 22.86 20.82
C LYS A 105 13.15 21.89 21.66
N LYS A 106 13.45 21.87 22.97
CA LYS A 106 12.41 21.82 23.99
C LYS A 106 11.62 23.14 23.90
N SER A 107 10.57 23.20 23.09
CA SER A 107 9.56 24.25 23.23
C SER A 107 8.18 23.78 22.80
N ALA A 108 7.28 23.84 23.78
CA ALA A 108 5.82 23.77 23.69
C ALA A 108 5.18 22.40 23.41
N LYS A 109 4.92 21.68 24.51
CA LYS A 109 3.74 20.81 24.67
C LYS A 109 2.49 21.64 24.30
N PRO A 110 1.70 21.28 23.27
CA PRO A 110 0.43 21.97 23.04
C PRO A 110 -0.51 21.61 24.20
N ALA A 111 -0.87 22.62 24.98
CA ALA A 111 -1.86 22.51 26.03
C ALA A 111 -3.15 21.90 25.46
N LYS A 112 -3.66 20.89 26.17
CA LYS A 112 -4.94 20.22 25.96
C LYS A 112 -6.05 21.27 25.87
N LYS A 113 -6.48 21.63 24.66
CA LYS A 113 -7.72 22.39 24.46
C LYS A 113 -8.88 21.45 24.79
N THR A 114 -9.36 21.52 26.02
CA THR A 114 -10.67 20.97 26.39
C THR A 114 -11.74 21.70 25.55
N LYS A 115 -12.58 20.92 24.87
CA LYS A 115 -13.75 21.44 24.17
C LYS A 115 -14.69 22.09 25.20
N PRO A 116 -15.22 23.30 25.00
CA PRO A 116 -16.27 23.80 25.87
C PRO A 116 -17.50 22.91 25.71
N SER A 117 -17.96 22.32 26.80
CA SER A 117 -19.19 21.53 26.86
C SER A 117 -20.39 22.42 26.54
N LYS A 118 -21.31 21.90 25.72
CA LYS A 118 -22.66 22.43 25.52
C LYS A 118 -23.41 22.41 26.85
N ALA A 119 -23.28 23.44 27.69
CA ALA A 119 -24.07 23.52 28.92
C ALA A 119 -24.37 24.94 29.44
N ALA A 120 -23.85 26.01 28.83
CA ALA A 120 -23.97 27.36 29.41
C ALA A 120 -24.58 28.42 28.47
N LYS A 121 -25.57 28.04 27.63
CA LYS A 121 -26.40 28.99 26.86
C LYS A 121 -27.86 28.96 27.30
N THR A 122 -28.10 29.06 28.60
CA THR A 122 -29.41 29.38 29.15
C THR A 122 -29.22 30.17 30.44
N SER A 123 -29.35 31.49 30.35
CA SER A 123 -29.92 32.39 31.36
C SER A 123 -29.30 33.79 31.30
N LYS A 124 -30.19 34.79 31.26
CA LYS A 124 -30.00 36.18 31.69
C LYS A 124 -28.89 37.00 31.00
N LYS A 125 -29.32 37.92 30.14
CA LYS A 125 -29.28 39.33 30.56
C LYS A 125 -30.29 40.18 29.78
N LYS A 126 -31.35 40.52 30.51
CA LYS A 126 -32.27 41.64 30.31
C LYS A 126 -31.51 42.91 30.67
N LYS A 127 -31.36 43.86 29.75
CA LYS A 127 -31.57 45.29 29.96
C LYS A 127 -31.64 45.97 28.60
#